data_AF-A0A9E3R506-F1
#
_entry.id   AF-A0A9E3R506-F1
#
_cell.length_a   1.000
_cell.length_b   1.000
_cell.length_c   1.000
_cell.angle_alpha   90.00
_cell.angle_beta   90.00
_cell.angle_gamma   90.00
#
_symmetry.space_group_name_H-M   'P 1'
#
loop_
_entity.id
_entity.type
_entity.pdbx_description
1 polymer ?
#
loop_
_entity_poly.entity_id
_entity_poly.type
_entity_poly.pdbx_seq_one_letter_code
_entity_poly.pdbx_strand_id
1 'polypeptide(L)'
;MTWVQSELARQPRVAQPSARGFPALADVVADAAAPAAARAARAHYAALLSDFGGAWLLSRPLGNETLFFVYAATDGDEAWLELYDAQGRELGGASFGAAPGASFGPVAGVRANAAAVAGPPE
;
A
#
# COMPACT_ATOMS: atom_id res chain seq x y z
N MET A 1 20.02 -12.93 1.14
CA MET A 1 18.73 -13.16 0.43
C MET A 1 17.82 -13.85 1.44
N THR A 2 16.80 -13.13 1.94
CA THR A 2 15.98 -13.55 3.08
C THR A 2 14.85 -14.47 2.62
N TRP A 3 14.48 -15.44 3.46
CA TRP A 3 13.46 -16.48 3.21
C TRP A 3 12.11 -15.92 2.70
N VAL A 4 11.78 -14.69 3.11
CA VAL A 4 10.62 -13.92 2.62
C VAL A 4 10.62 -13.79 1.10
N GLN A 5 11.78 -13.60 0.46
CA GLN A 5 11.89 -13.45 -1.00
C GLN A 5 11.59 -14.77 -1.75
N SER A 6 11.86 -15.92 -1.14
CA SER A 6 11.66 -17.24 -1.75
C SER A 6 10.20 -17.67 -1.75
N GLU A 7 9.43 -17.26 -0.75
CA GLU A 7 8.03 -17.66 -0.59
C GLU A 7 7.09 -16.89 -1.54
N LEU A 8 7.44 -15.65 -1.88
CA LEU A 8 6.68 -14.82 -2.84
C LEU A 8 6.72 -15.37 -4.27
N ALA A 9 7.71 -16.18 -4.62
CA ALA A 9 7.91 -16.69 -5.97
C ALA A 9 7.06 -17.93 -6.30
N ARG A 10 6.32 -18.52 -5.34
CA ARG A 10 5.72 -19.86 -5.46
C ARG A 10 4.17 -19.90 -5.56
N GLN A 11 3.45 -18.78 -5.56
CA GLN A 11 1.98 -18.81 -5.44
C GLN A 11 1.21 -18.59 -6.78
N PRO A 12 0.11 -19.36 -7.02
CA PRO A 12 -0.69 -19.29 -8.25
C PRO A 12 -1.65 -18.09 -8.28
N ARG A 13 -1.80 -17.49 -9.48
CA ARG A 13 -2.51 -16.22 -9.73
C ARG A 13 -4.01 -16.44 -9.97
N VAL A 14 -4.87 -15.78 -9.18
CA VAL A 14 -6.29 -15.52 -9.51
C VAL A 14 -6.40 -14.10 -10.08
N ALA A 15 -7.24 -13.90 -11.10
CA ALA A 15 -7.23 -12.74 -11.98
C ALA A 15 -8.08 -11.53 -11.52
N GLN A 16 -7.49 -10.32 -11.57
CA GLN A 16 -7.99 -8.94 -11.86
C GLN A 16 -7.45 -7.87 -10.87
N PRO A 17 -7.32 -6.58 -11.26
CA PRO A 17 -6.99 -5.96 -12.55
C PRO A 17 -5.55 -5.37 -12.52
N SER A 18 -5.12 -4.83 -13.66
CA SER A 18 -3.76 -4.38 -13.98
C SER A 18 -3.24 -3.21 -13.13
N ALA A 19 -2.62 -3.53 -12.00
CA ALA A 19 -1.57 -2.72 -11.37
C ALA A 19 -0.33 -3.61 -11.25
N ARG A 20 0.75 -3.26 -11.96
CA ARG A 20 1.96 -4.07 -12.07
C ARG A 20 2.52 -4.45 -10.68
N GLY A 21 2.25 -5.68 -10.24
CA GLY A 21 3.15 -6.45 -9.38
C GLY A 21 2.79 -6.62 -7.89
N PHE A 22 2.13 -5.67 -7.23
CA PHE A 22 1.89 -5.76 -5.78
C PHE A 22 0.60 -6.51 -5.33
N PRO A 23 -0.54 -6.49 -6.05
CA PRO A 23 -1.78 -7.09 -5.54
C PRO A 23 -1.79 -8.64 -5.56
N ALA A 24 -0.77 -9.30 -6.13
CA ALA A 24 -0.74 -10.75 -6.24
C ALA A 24 -0.42 -11.48 -4.92
N LEU A 25 -0.19 -10.75 -3.82
CA LEU A 25 0.39 -11.26 -2.57
C LEU A 25 -0.39 -10.88 -1.31
N ALA A 26 -1.49 -10.16 -1.46
CA ALA A 26 -2.33 -9.67 -0.36
C ALA A 26 -3.80 -9.64 -0.80
N ASP A 27 -4.70 -9.94 0.14
CA ASP A 27 -6.12 -9.98 -0.15
C ASP A 27 -6.72 -8.59 -0.02
N VAL A 28 -7.48 -8.15 -1.01
CA VAL A 28 -8.30 -6.94 -0.90
C VAL A 28 -9.34 -7.17 0.20
N VAL A 29 -9.37 -6.27 1.16
CA VAL A 29 -10.26 -6.38 2.32
C VAL A 29 -11.27 -5.25 2.35
N ALA A 30 -12.47 -5.55 2.84
CA ALA A 30 -13.49 -4.55 3.09
C ALA A 30 -13.05 -3.60 4.21
N ASP A 31 -13.40 -2.31 4.11
CA ASP A 31 -12.98 -1.31 5.11
C ASP A 31 -13.33 -1.73 6.54
N ALA A 32 -14.52 -2.28 6.76
CA ALA A 32 -14.98 -2.68 8.10
C ALA A 32 -14.09 -3.76 8.77
N ALA A 33 -13.32 -4.52 7.99
CA ALA A 33 -12.41 -5.55 8.51
C ALA A 33 -11.04 -4.99 8.92
N ALA A 34 -10.78 -3.70 8.67
CA ALA A 34 -9.49 -3.09 8.86
C ALA A 34 -9.42 -2.14 10.06
N PRO A 35 -8.24 -2.01 10.69
CA PRO A 35 -8.05 -1.09 11.79
C PRO A 35 -8.33 0.35 11.34
N ALA A 36 -8.78 1.17 12.29
CA ALA A 36 -9.20 2.55 12.01
C ALA A 36 -8.12 3.39 11.32
N ALA A 37 -6.85 3.20 11.68
CA ALA A 37 -5.72 3.89 11.06
C ALA A 37 -5.55 3.55 9.58
N ALA A 38 -5.63 2.25 9.21
CA ALA A 38 -5.54 1.83 7.81
C ALA A 38 -6.73 2.36 6.98
N ARG A 39 -7.94 2.37 7.56
CA ARG A 39 -9.10 3.00 6.91
C ARG A 39 -8.90 4.50 6.69
N ALA A 40 -8.39 5.21 7.69
CA ALA A 40 -8.11 6.65 7.59
C ALA A 40 -7.06 6.94 6.52
N ALA A 41 -6.01 6.12 6.45
CA ALA A 41 -4.98 6.22 5.42
C ALA A 41 -5.54 5.97 4.02
N ARG A 42 -6.36 4.92 3.83
CA ARG A 42 -7.03 4.68 2.54
C ARG A 42 -7.89 5.88 2.12
N ALA A 43 -8.69 6.43 3.04
CA ALA A 43 -9.52 7.59 2.77
C ALA A 43 -8.69 8.83 2.40
N HIS A 44 -7.55 9.03 3.10
CA HIS A 44 -6.61 10.11 2.78
C HIS A 44 -6.09 9.99 1.35
N TYR A 45 -5.59 8.82 0.94
CA TYR A 45 -5.09 8.62 -0.43
C TYR A 45 -6.20 8.67 -1.49
N ALA A 46 -7.40 8.16 -1.19
CA ALA A 46 -8.54 8.24 -2.10
C ALA A 46 -8.96 9.69 -2.38
N ALA A 47 -8.87 10.57 -1.38
CA ALA A 47 -9.09 12.00 -1.56
C ALA A 47 -7.92 12.67 -2.30
N LEU A 48 -6.68 12.28 -1.98
CA LEU A 48 -5.48 12.87 -2.58
C LEU A 48 -5.32 12.53 -4.07
N LEU A 49 -5.77 11.36 -4.49
CA LEU A 49 -5.58 10.81 -5.84
C LEU A 49 -6.88 10.73 -6.64
N SER A 50 -7.92 11.50 -6.27
CA SER A 50 -9.28 11.34 -6.81
C SER A 50 -9.37 11.39 -8.34
N ASP A 51 -8.45 12.10 -8.98
CA ASP A 51 -8.53 12.44 -10.40
C ASP A 51 -7.55 11.65 -11.28
N PHE A 52 -6.56 10.96 -10.68
CA PHE A 52 -5.45 10.34 -11.42
C PHE A 52 -4.86 9.10 -10.71
N GLY A 53 -5.63 8.45 -9.83
CA GLY A 53 -5.17 7.26 -9.15
C GLY A 53 -6.21 6.57 -8.26
N GLY A 54 -5.73 5.71 -7.39
CA GLY A 54 -6.56 4.92 -6.49
C GLY A 54 -5.85 4.48 -5.22
N ALA A 55 -6.66 4.08 -4.24
CA ALA A 55 -6.20 3.56 -2.95
C ALA A 55 -6.96 2.28 -2.57
N TRP A 56 -6.21 1.24 -2.24
CA TRP A 56 -6.70 -0.08 -1.90
C TRP A 56 -6.22 -0.45 -0.50
N LEU A 57 -7.10 -1.11 0.22
CA LEU A 57 -6.81 -1.66 1.52
C LEU A 57 -6.69 -3.17 1.38
N LEU A 58 -5.55 -3.69 1.82
CA LEU A 58 -5.14 -5.08 1.65
C LEU A 58 -4.79 -5.67 3.01
N SER A 59 -4.86 -6.99 3.13
CA SER A 59 -4.41 -7.70 4.33
C SER A 59 -3.56 -8.91 3.96
N ARG A 60 -2.69 -9.30 4.90
CA ARG A 60 -1.90 -10.52 4.75
C ARG A 60 -1.60 -11.14 6.10
N PRO A 61 -1.78 -12.46 6.26
CA PRO A 61 -1.28 -13.16 7.44
C PRO A 61 0.26 -13.20 7.43
N LEU A 62 0.87 -12.86 8.56
CA LEU A 62 2.30 -13.00 8.84
C LEU A 62 2.47 -13.77 10.16
N GLY A 63 2.70 -15.08 10.06
CA GLY A 63 2.70 -15.96 11.22
C GLY A 63 1.31 -16.01 11.88
N ASN A 64 1.24 -15.62 13.15
CA ASN A 64 0.00 -15.58 13.93
C ASN A 64 -0.68 -14.20 13.92
N GLU A 65 -0.12 -13.24 13.19
CA GLU A 65 -0.62 -11.87 13.10
C GLU A 65 -1.19 -11.59 11.70
N THR A 66 -2.11 -10.64 11.61
CA THR A 66 -2.57 -10.09 10.34
C THR A 66 -2.01 -8.70 10.17
N LEU A 67 -1.31 -8.49 9.07
CA LEU A 67 -0.87 -7.16 8.64
C LEU A 67 -1.92 -6.55 7.73
N PHE A 68 -2.10 -5.24 7.86
CA PHE A 68 -2.92 -4.44 6.99
C PHE A 68 -2.05 -3.49 6.19
N PHE A 69 -2.39 -3.32 4.92
CA PHE A 69 -1.66 -2.48 4.00
C PHE A 69 -2.62 -1.48 3.38
N VAL A 70 -2.15 -0.25 3.21
CA VAL A 70 -2.77 0.68 2.27
C VAL A 70 -1.83 0.84 1.11
N TYR A 71 -2.25 0.38 -0.05
CA TYR A 71 -1.55 0.59 -1.30
C TYR A 71 -2.25 1.70 -2.06
N ALA A 72 -1.52 2.73 -2.46
CA ALA A 72 -2.02 3.82 -3.27
C ALA A 72 -1.15 3.94 -4.51
N ALA A 73 -1.74 4.17 -5.67
CA ALA A 73 -1.00 4.34 -6.91
C ALA A 73 -1.68 5.35 -7.81
N THR A 74 -0.87 6.09 -8.54
CA THR A 74 -1.34 6.93 -9.65
C THR A 74 -1.48 6.09 -10.92
N ASP A 75 -2.09 6.66 -11.96
CA ASP A 75 -2.10 6.10 -13.31
C ASP A 75 -0.71 6.13 -13.98
N GLY A 76 0.24 6.85 -13.38
CA GLY A 76 1.64 6.93 -13.76
C GLY A 76 2.50 5.82 -13.15
N ASP A 77 3.70 6.18 -12.71
CA ASP A 77 4.69 5.23 -12.17
C ASP A 77 4.87 5.38 -10.65
N GLU A 78 4.10 6.26 -10.02
CA GLU A 78 4.16 6.55 -8.58
C GLU A 78 3.18 5.70 -7.78
N ALA A 79 3.70 5.06 -6.74
CA ALA A 79 2.90 4.31 -5.77
C ALA A 79 3.44 4.45 -4.35
N TRP A 80 2.57 4.24 -3.38
CA TRP A 80 2.85 4.29 -1.96
C TRP A 80 2.25 3.10 -1.26
N LEU A 81 2.91 2.68 -0.18
CA LEU A 81 2.48 1.59 0.66
C LEU A 81 2.64 2.00 2.12
N GLU A 82 1.60 1.84 2.91
CA GLU A 82 1.65 1.98 4.37
C GLU A 82 1.30 0.66 5.03
N LEU A 83 2.03 0.29 6.09
CA LEU A 83 1.87 -0.97 6.81
C LEU A 83 1.37 -0.72 8.23
N TYR A 84 0.43 -1.55 8.64
CA TYR A 84 -0.22 -1.52 9.94
C TYR A 84 -0.30 -2.91 10.54
N ASP A 85 -0.19 -3.00 11.87
CA ASP A 85 -0.62 -4.20 12.59
C ASP A 85 -2.14 -4.21 12.80
N ALA A 86 -2.66 -5.31 13.36
CA ALA A 86 -4.09 -5.49 13.61
C ALA A 86 -4.69 -4.47 14.60
N GLN A 87 -3.85 -3.81 15.40
CA GLN A 87 -4.26 -2.75 16.32
C GLN A 87 -4.23 -1.37 15.64
N GLY A 88 -3.77 -1.29 14.39
CA GLY A 88 -3.66 -0.04 13.64
C GLY A 88 -2.41 0.77 13.95
N ARG A 89 -1.39 0.16 14.58
CA ARG A 89 -0.11 0.83 14.78
C ARG A 89 0.66 0.81 13.46
N GLU A 90 1.20 1.97 13.11
CA GLU A 90 2.07 2.14 11.95
C GLU A 90 3.37 1.33 12.14
N LEU A 91 3.66 0.45 11.19
CA LEU A 91 4.90 -0.33 11.15
C LEU A 91 5.95 0.28 10.22
N GLY A 92 5.49 1.10 9.26
CA GLY A 92 6.32 1.77 8.28
C GLY A 92 5.61 1.91 6.95
N GLY A 93 6.33 2.36 5.93
CA GLY A 93 5.82 2.41 4.58
C GLY A 93 6.92 2.50 3.54
N ALA A 94 6.51 2.53 2.28
CA ALA A 94 7.38 2.62 1.13
C ALA A 94 6.79 3.56 0.08
N SER A 95 7.68 4.25 -0.63
CA SER A 95 7.34 4.99 -1.86
C SER A 95 8.05 4.33 -3.03
N PHE A 96 7.35 4.21 -4.15
CA PHE A 96 7.79 3.66 -5.42
C PHE A 96 7.57 4.75 -6.46
N GLY A 97 8.51 4.93 -7.39
CA GLY A 97 8.38 5.93 -8.44
C GLY A 97 9.17 5.54 -9.68
N ALA A 98 9.26 6.48 -10.63
CA ALA A 98 9.99 6.30 -11.88
C ALA A 98 11.50 6.05 -11.69
N ALA A 99 12.07 6.48 -10.57
CA ALA A 99 13.46 6.17 -10.23
C ALA A 99 13.58 4.70 -9.75
N PRO A 100 14.59 3.94 -10.20
CA PRO A 100 14.73 2.54 -9.82
C PRO A 100 14.99 2.39 -8.32
N GLY A 101 14.01 1.87 -7.60
CA GLY A 101 14.11 1.52 -6.18
C GLY A 101 12.86 1.88 -5.38
N ALA A 102 12.69 1.20 -4.26
CA ALA A 102 11.69 1.57 -3.25
C ALA A 102 12.40 2.31 -2.11
N SER A 103 11.85 3.45 -1.69
CA SER A 103 12.30 4.15 -0.49
C SER A 103 11.44 3.73 0.68
N PHE A 104 12.04 3.09 1.69
CA PHE A 104 11.36 2.64 2.90
C PHE A 104 11.58 3.62 4.05
N GLY A 105 10.55 3.86 4.85
CA GLY A 105 10.67 4.78 5.98
C GLY A 105 9.39 4.92 6.81
N PRO A 106 9.34 5.93 7.69
CA PRO A 106 8.15 6.26 8.46
C PRO A 106 6.98 6.65 7.57
N VAL A 107 5.76 6.31 7.97
CA VAL A 107 4.51 6.64 7.26
C VAL A 107 4.39 8.14 6.97
N ALA A 108 4.79 9.00 7.92
CA ALA A 108 4.78 10.46 7.71
C ALA A 108 5.62 10.90 6.50
N GLY A 109 6.77 10.27 6.25
CA GLY A 109 7.61 10.57 5.09
C GLY A 109 6.98 10.09 3.78
N VAL A 110 6.32 8.94 3.81
CA VAL A 110 5.59 8.37 2.66
C VAL A 110 4.42 9.26 2.26
N ARG A 111 3.63 9.76 3.24
CA ARG A 111 2.55 10.71 2.98
C ARG A 111 3.05 12.05 2.47
N ALA A 112 4.14 12.56 3.03
CA ALA A 112 4.74 13.80 2.55
C ALA A 112 5.22 13.68 1.10
N ASN A 113 5.79 12.54 0.72
CA ASN A 113 6.15 12.25 -0.67
C ASN A 113 4.92 12.19 -1.57
N ALA A 114 3.85 11.52 -1.15
CA ALA A 114 2.61 11.45 -1.92
C ALA A 114 1.97 12.82 -2.15
N ALA A 115 1.90 13.66 -1.11
CA ALA A 115 1.38 15.02 -1.22
C ALA A 115 2.23 15.90 -2.16
N ALA A 116 3.56 15.72 -2.15
CA ALA A 116 4.44 16.44 -3.06
C ALA A 116 4.23 16.06 -4.53
N VAL A 117 3.85 14.81 -4.80
CA VAL A 117 3.52 14.34 -6.16
C VAL A 117 2.14 14.79 -6.61
N ALA A 118 1.14 14.71 -5.72
CA ALA A 118 -0.23 15.10 -6.04
C ALA A 118 -0.41 16.60 -6.27
N GLY A 119 0.50 17.44 -5.75
CA GLY A 119 0.38 18.89 -5.83
C GLY A 119 -0.63 19.45 -4.82
N PRO A 120 -0.78 20.78 -4.73
CA PRO A 120 -1.80 21.39 -3.88
C PRO A 120 -3.20 21.08 -4.43
N PRO A 121 -4.21 20.86 -3.56
CA PRO A 121 -5.59 20.81 -4.00
C PRO A 121 -5.97 22.19 -4.59
N GLU A 122 -6.51 22.20 -5.81
CA GLU A 122 -7.04 23.41 -6.47
C GLU A 122 -8.29 23.96 -5.76
#